data_AF-A0A3M2H4X8-F1
#
_entry.id   AF-A0A3M2H4X8-F1
#
_cell.length_a   1.000
_cell.length_b   1.000
_cell.length_c   1.000
_cell.angle_alpha   90.00
_cell.angle_beta   90.00
_cell.angle_gamma   90.00
#
_symmetry.space_group_name_H-M   'P 1'
#
loop_
_entity.id
_entity.type
_entity.pdbx_description
1 polymer ?
#
loop_
_entity_poly.entity_id
_entity_poly.type
_entity_poly.pdbx_seq_one_letter_code
_entity_poly.pdbx_strand_id
1 'polypeptide(L)'
;MQQQPFALPARTTLVVMGVSGSGKSEISQAVATTLGWRHIEADHFHPRENVERMRAGIPLSDDDRSHWLDALSEQMLAAQAAGEGFVLACSALKRAYRERLRAAVPGLQFVHLQIDQATALQRVGARPGHFMPISLVDSQFATLEAPAGEPQVLTLDAAASREALLADICAWLRRDLPEAGSGADAAGSTTEIDSANHAAQLGADPIYEGRLARLFDRLTDGLMATLMAFMVLAVFANVVLRYAFGTGWAGAEELSRLAFVWLVFVGVASSMRRGELMTFRMIRDRFPQSAQRLLDSLSWLLVAGASLLAAWGAWMQVQFGWGNHSTVVGYPVVLAMVPVLACMTVLAVLALVQLINLWRRAPQASLAHAQVD
;
A
#
# COMPACT_ATOMS: atom_id res chain seq x y z
N MET A 1 -14.49 1.73 29.12
CA MET A 1 -13.73 2.96 29.42
C MET A 1 -12.88 3.27 28.21
N GLN A 2 -12.96 4.51 27.73
CA GLN A 2 -12.27 5.02 26.55
C GLN A 2 -10.75 4.98 26.78
N GLN A 3 -9.99 4.30 25.91
CA GLN A 3 -8.52 4.35 25.92
C GLN A 3 -8.08 5.57 25.12
N GLN A 4 -7.40 6.50 25.81
CA GLN A 4 -6.80 7.68 25.21
C GLN A 4 -5.63 7.28 24.28
N PRO A 5 -5.43 7.96 23.14
CA PRO A 5 -4.31 7.70 22.24
C PRO A 5 -2.97 8.03 22.91
N PHE A 6 -1.98 7.19 22.64
CA PHE A 6 -0.58 7.37 23.02
C PHE A 6 -0.04 8.66 22.37
N ALA A 7 0.04 9.75 23.13
CA ALA A 7 0.51 11.03 22.63
C ALA A 7 1.90 11.36 23.22
N LEU A 8 2.94 11.12 22.43
CA LEU A 8 4.24 11.76 22.64
C LEU A 8 4.08 13.28 22.40
N PRO A 9 4.86 14.16 23.08
CA PRO A 9 4.78 15.59 22.84
C PRO A 9 5.09 15.91 21.37
N ALA A 10 4.32 16.83 20.80
CA ALA A 10 4.33 17.30 19.40
C ALA A 10 5.71 17.72 18.84
N ARG A 11 6.76 17.76 19.67
CA ARG A 11 8.13 18.14 19.29
C ARG A 11 9.02 16.95 18.94
N THR A 12 8.60 15.72 19.20
CA THR A 12 9.37 14.52 18.84
C THR A 12 9.11 14.20 17.38
N THR A 13 10.14 14.22 16.54
CA THR A 13 10.03 14.05 15.09
C THR A 13 11.12 13.11 14.58
N LEU A 14 10.78 12.27 13.61
CA LEU A 14 11.64 11.16 13.19
C LEU A 14 11.89 11.16 11.67
N VAL A 15 13.12 10.88 11.27
CA VAL A 15 13.48 10.47 9.90
C VAL A 15 13.87 9.00 9.89
N VAL A 16 13.22 8.18 9.06
CA VAL A 16 13.65 6.81 8.77
C VAL A 16 14.47 6.82 7.47
N MET A 17 15.75 6.50 7.59
CA MET A 17 16.74 6.59 6.52
C MET A 17 17.41 5.26 6.16
N GLY A 18 18.09 5.24 5.01
CA GLY A 18 18.72 4.07 4.43
C GLY A 18 18.62 4.01 2.90
N VAL A 19 19.36 3.10 2.28
CA VAL A 19 19.36 2.87 0.82
C VAL A 19 18.04 2.28 0.31
N SER A 20 17.80 2.28 -1.00
CA SER A 20 16.66 1.57 -1.60
C SER A 20 16.70 0.08 -1.23
N GLY A 21 15.53 -0.52 -0.95
CA GLY A 21 15.44 -1.91 -0.48
C GLY A 21 15.58 -2.12 1.03
N SER A 22 15.99 -1.10 1.80
CA SER A 22 16.10 -1.19 3.28
C SER A 22 14.75 -1.23 4.02
N GLY A 23 13.64 -0.88 3.39
CA GLY A 23 12.31 -0.91 4.02
C GLY A 23 11.84 0.40 4.65
N LYS A 24 12.50 1.54 4.39
CA LYS A 24 12.13 2.88 4.92
C LYS A 24 10.63 3.18 4.89
N SER A 25 9.99 3.08 3.73
CA SER A 25 8.56 3.44 3.57
C SER A 25 7.65 2.56 4.42
N GLU A 26 7.95 1.27 4.52
CA GLU A 26 7.19 0.33 5.34
C GLU A 26 7.35 0.62 6.84
N ILE A 27 8.59 0.76 7.30
CA ILE A 27 8.87 1.05 8.72
C ILE A 27 8.33 2.42 9.12
N SER A 28 8.59 3.46 8.33
CA SER A 28 8.10 4.82 8.62
C SER A 28 6.58 4.91 8.67
N GLN A 29 5.86 4.22 7.76
CA GLN A 29 4.41 4.15 7.78
C GLN A 29 3.90 3.46 9.04
N ALA A 30 4.53 2.37 9.43
CA ALA A 30 4.14 1.64 10.64
C ALA A 30 4.42 2.44 11.92
N VAL A 31 5.54 3.18 12.00
CA VAL A 31 5.80 4.12 13.11
C VAL A 31 4.74 5.22 13.14
N ALA A 32 4.46 5.85 12.00
CA ALA A 32 3.48 6.93 11.89
C ALA A 32 2.08 6.47 12.35
N THR A 33 1.66 5.28 11.91
CA THR A 33 0.38 4.67 12.30
C THR A 33 0.33 4.37 13.80
N THR A 34 1.41 3.83 14.36
CA THR A 34 1.49 3.45 15.78
C THR A 34 1.43 4.68 16.70
N LEU A 35 2.07 5.78 16.29
CA LEU A 35 2.18 7.00 17.09
C LEU A 35 1.10 8.05 16.78
N GLY A 36 0.24 7.80 15.78
CA GLY A 36 -0.72 8.78 15.28
C GLY A 36 -0.05 10.02 14.68
N TRP A 37 1.16 9.86 14.13
CA TRP A 37 1.94 10.95 13.54
C TRP A 37 1.70 11.06 12.04
N ARG A 38 1.95 12.25 11.48
CA ARG A 38 1.91 12.48 10.05
C ARG A 38 3.04 11.71 9.36
N HIS A 39 2.71 10.91 8.35
CA HIS A 39 3.70 10.28 7.48
C HIS A 39 4.06 11.20 6.31
N ILE A 40 5.35 11.32 6.01
CA ILE A 40 5.87 12.09 4.87
C ILE A 40 6.79 11.15 4.08
N GLU A 41 6.44 10.88 2.82
CA GLU A 41 7.28 10.10 1.90
C GLU A 41 8.11 11.06 1.04
N ALA A 42 9.43 11.08 1.23
CA ALA A 42 10.29 12.07 0.62
C ALA A 42 10.35 11.96 -0.90
N ASP A 43 10.20 10.74 -1.44
CA ASP A 43 10.28 10.50 -2.88
C ASP A 43 9.15 11.22 -3.66
N HIS A 44 8.03 11.56 -3.00
CA HIS A 44 6.94 12.34 -3.61
C HIS A 44 7.29 13.81 -3.86
N PHE A 45 8.34 14.33 -3.23
CA PHE A 45 8.75 15.73 -3.34
C PHE A 45 9.89 15.93 -4.33
N HIS A 46 10.30 14.89 -5.06
CA HIS A 46 11.28 15.06 -6.12
C HIS A 46 10.70 15.86 -7.29
N PRO A 47 11.44 16.86 -7.81
CA PRO A 47 11.12 17.47 -9.09
C PRO A 47 11.02 16.43 -10.20
N ARG A 48 10.20 16.72 -11.22
CA ARG A 48 9.95 15.80 -12.32
C ARG A 48 11.23 15.39 -13.05
N GLU A 49 12.18 16.32 -13.20
CA GLU A 49 13.49 16.09 -13.81
C GLU A 49 14.31 15.03 -13.04
N ASN A 50 14.30 15.10 -11.71
CA ASN A 50 14.97 14.12 -10.86
C ASN A 50 14.34 12.73 -11.00
N VAL A 51 13.01 12.68 -11.04
CA VAL A 51 12.26 11.44 -11.27
C VAL A 51 12.62 10.82 -12.62
N GLU A 52 12.68 11.61 -13.69
CA GLU A 52 13.03 11.14 -15.03
C GLU A 52 14.47 10.61 -15.10
N ARG A 53 15.43 11.32 -14.47
CA ARG A 53 16.83 10.85 -14.37
C ARG A 53 16.95 9.54 -13.59
N MET A 54 16.28 9.45 -12.44
CA MET A 54 16.25 8.24 -11.63
C MET A 54 15.61 7.05 -12.37
N ARG A 55 14.53 7.29 -13.12
CA ARG A 55 13.92 6.26 -13.99
C ARG A 55 14.86 5.79 -15.10
N ALA A 56 15.69 6.70 -15.62
CA ALA A 56 16.74 6.38 -16.59
C ALA A 56 17.97 5.70 -15.97
N GLY A 57 17.99 5.47 -14.65
CA GLY A 57 19.12 4.89 -13.93
C GLY A 57 20.31 5.83 -13.77
N ILE A 58 20.10 7.12 -13.96
CA ILE A 58 21.12 8.17 -13.81
C ILE A 58 21.08 8.65 -12.35
N PRO A 59 22.17 8.52 -11.58
CA PRO A 59 22.21 9.02 -10.22
C PRO A 59 22.09 10.55 -10.19
N LEU A 60 21.46 11.07 -9.14
CA LEU A 60 21.36 12.50 -8.89
C LEU A 60 22.66 13.03 -8.28
N SER A 61 22.98 14.29 -8.55
CA SER A 61 24.06 15.06 -7.93
C SER A 61 23.63 15.69 -6.60
N ASP A 62 24.52 16.43 -5.93
CA ASP A 62 24.18 17.21 -4.75
C ASP A 62 23.27 18.41 -5.11
N ASP A 63 23.54 19.08 -6.22
CA ASP A 63 22.74 20.21 -6.71
C ASP A 63 21.32 19.77 -7.05
N ASP A 64 21.15 18.62 -7.70
CA ASP A 64 19.84 18.04 -8.02
C ASP A 64 19.00 17.81 -6.75
N ARG A 65 19.65 17.47 -5.63
CA ARG A 65 18.98 17.18 -4.35
C ARG A 65 18.71 18.42 -3.51
N SER A 66 19.34 19.55 -3.81
CA SER A 66 19.21 20.78 -3.01
C SER A 66 17.75 21.24 -2.88
N HIS A 67 17.06 21.43 -4.01
CA HIS A 67 15.65 21.82 -4.07
C HIS A 67 14.71 20.79 -3.44
N TRP A 68 15.03 19.51 -3.58
CA TRP A 68 14.28 18.43 -2.94
C TRP A 68 14.39 18.52 -1.41
N LEU A 69 15.60 18.72 -0.86
CA LEU A 69 15.81 18.88 0.58
C LEU A 69 15.14 20.15 1.13
N ASP A 70 15.05 21.23 0.34
CA ASP A 70 14.29 22.42 0.70
C ASP A 70 12.80 22.13 0.82
N ALA A 71 12.21 21.45 -0.18
CA ALA A 71 10.80 21.06 -0.14
C ALA A 71 10.49 20.16 1.07
N LEU A 72 11.40 19.23 1.43
CA LEU A 72 11.24 18.42 2.65
C LEU A 72 11.30 19.28 3.92
N SER A 73 12.22 20.24 3.97
CA SER A 73 12.35 21.15 5.10
C SER A 73 11.08 21.98 5.32
N GLU A 74 10.46 22.47 4.23
CA GLU A 74 9.18 23.17 4.29
C GLU A 74 8.05 22.29 4.84
N GLN A 75 7.97 21.02 4.43
CA GLN A 75 6.95 20.09 4.94
C GLN A 75 7.14 19.78 6.43
N MET A 76 8.39 19.58 6.86
CA MET A 76 8.71 19.32 8.27
C MET A 76 8.37 20.55 9.13
N LEU A 77 8.73 21.75 8.68
CA LEU A 77 8.40 23.00 9.37
C LEU A 77 6.90 23.24 9.45
N ALA A 78 6.15 22.95 8.38
CA ALA A 78 4.69 23.05 8.38
C ALA A 78 4.04 22.10 9.39
N ALA A 79 4.53 20.86 9.50
CA ALA A 79 4.05 19.91 10.51
C ALA A 79 4.36 20.39 11.94
N GLN A 80 5.56 20.93 12.17
CA GLN A 80 5.91 21.52 13.47
C GLN A 80 5.03 22.72 13.83
N ALA A 81 4.76 23.60 12.87
CA ALA A 81 3.91 24.78 13.07
C ALA A 81 2.46 24.39 13.41
N ALA A 82 1.98 23.26 12.88
CA ALA A 82 0.68 22.68 13.22
C ALA A 82 0.65 21.96 14.58
N GLY A 83 1.79 21.82 15.26
CA GLY A 83 1.89 21.04 16.50
C GLY A 83 1.71 19.53 16.28
N GLU A 84 2.04 19.04 15.09
CA GLU A 84 1.94 17.63 14.72
C GLU A 84 3.31 16.94 14.81
N GLY A 85 3.35 15.75 15.41
CA GLY A 85 4.49 14.84 15.24
C GLY A 85 4.52 14.29 13.82
N PHE A 86 5.72 14.05 13.27
CA PHE A 86 5.88 13.48 11.93
C PHE A 86 6.94 12.40 11.86
N VAL A 87 6.76 11.49 10.88
CA VAL A 87 7.77 10.53 10.44
C VAL A 87 8.05 10.75 8.96
N LEU A 88 9.30 11.04 8.62
CA LEU A 88 9.77 11.22 7.25
C LEU A 88 10.51 9.96 6.78
N ALA A 89 10.05 9.30 5.72
CA ALA A 89 10.85 8.32 4.98
C ALA A 89 11.76 9.08 4.00
N CYS A 90 13.07 9.06 4.20
CA CYS A 90 14.02 9.78 3.36
C CYS A 90 15.36 9.05 3.27
N SER A 91 15.97 8.95 2.09
CA SER A 91 17.26 8.26 1.95
C SER A 91 18.38 8.88 2.79
N ALA A 92 18.43 10.23 2.88
CA ALA A 92 19.32 11.02 3.74
C ALA A 92 20.78 10.51 3.82
N LEU A 93 21.33 10.10 2.67
CA LEU A 93 22.54 9.27 2.59
C LEU A 93 23.84 9.99 3.03
N LYS A 94 23.96 11.29 2.77
CA LYS A 94 25.13 12.10 3.18
C LYS A 94 24.89 12.84 4.48
N ARG A 95 25.96 13.05 5.25
CA ARG A 95 25.94 13.85 6.49
C ARG A 95 25.44 15.27 6.24
N ALA A 96 25.89 15.91 5.16
CA ALA A 96 25.45 17.25 4.79
C ALA A 96 23.92 17.36 4.60
N TYR A 97 23.28 16.30 4.07
CA TYR A 97 21.83 16.28 3.92
C TYR A 97 21.13 16.18 5.28
N ARG A 98 21.64 15.31 6.17
CA ARG A 98 21.11 15.15 7.52
C ARG A 98 21.26 16.43 8.33
N GLU A 99 22.40 17.10 8.24
CA GLU A 99 22.64 18.38 8.90
C GLU A 99 21.69 19.48 8.40
N ARG A 100 21.40 19.53 7.09
CA ARG A 100 20.39 20.45 6.53
C ARG A 100 19.00 20.19 7.11
N LEU A 101 18.58 18.93 7.21
CA LEU A 101 17.28 18.57 7.80
C LEU A 101 17.23 18.89 9.31
N ARG A 102 18.31 18.65 10.05
CA ARG A 102 18.42 19.02 11.48
C ARG A 102 18.42 20.54 11.69
N ALA A 103 18.99 21.30 10.76
CA ALA A 103 18.96 22.76 10.82
C ALA A 103 17.54 23.32 10.65
N ALA A 104 16.72 22.68 9.82
CA ALA A 104 15.31 23.03 9.67
C ALA A 104 14.50 22.67 10.93
N VAL A 105 14.74 21.49 11.50
CA VAL A 105 14.01 21.01 12.70
C VAL A 105 15.00 20.65 13.82
N PRO A 106 15.22 21.54 14.79
CA PRO A 106 16.04 21.22 15.97
C PRO A 106 15.44 20.06 16.77
N GLY A 107 16.27 19.07 17.12
CA GLY A 107 15.83 17.86 17.81
C GLY A 107 15.33 16.74 16.88
N LEU A 108 15.53 16.88 15.56
CA LEU A 108 15.19 15.85 14.60
C LEU A 108 16.03 14.59 14.82
N GLN A 109 15.32 13.50 15.12
CA GLN A 109 15.87 12.18 15.35
C GLN A 109 15.95 11.37 14.05
N PHE A 110 16.92 10.46 13.95
CA PHE A 110 17.11 9.59 12.79
C PHE A 110 17.15 8.13 13.19
N VAL A 111 16.47 7.29 12.42
CA VAL A 111 16.61 5.84 12.43
C VAL A 111 17.22 5.41 11.12
N HIS A 112 18.43 4.85 11.17
CA HIS A 112 19.12 4.29 10.02
C HIS A 112 18.86 2.78 9.93
N LEU A 113 18.12 2.37 8.88
CA LEU A 113 17.91 0.98 8.52
C LEU A 113 19.11 0.50 7.69
N GLN A 114 20.06 -0.11 8.37
CA GLN A 114 21.27 -0.66 7.77
C GLN A 114 20.96 -2.00 7.09
N ILE A 115 21.45 -2.17 5.86
CA ILE A 115 21.32 -3.41 5.09
C ILE A 115 22.59 -3.61 4.26
N ASP A 116 22.96 -4.86 3.99
CA ASP A 116 24.04 -5.15 3.05
C ASP A 116 23.59 -4.97 1.59
N GLN A 117 24.56 -4.75 0.70
CA GLN A 117 24.31 -4.47 -0.71
C GLN A 117 23.65 -5.64 -1.44
N ALA A 118 24.02 -6.88 -1.12
CA ALA A 118 23.48 -8.05 -1.79
C ALA A 118 21.99 -8.23 -1.46
N THR A 119 21.61 -8.08 -0.19
CA THR A 119 20.21 -8.13 0.25
C THR A 119 19.41 -6.98 -0.35
N ALA A 120 19.97 -5.77 -0.44
CA ALA A 120 19.30 -4.63 -1.07
C ALA A 120 19.00 -4.88 -2.56
N LEU A 121 20.00 -5.38 -3.32
CA LEU A 121 19.86 -5.76 -4.72
C LEU A 121 18.78 -6.84 -4.91
N GLN A 122 18.80 -7.88 -4.06
CA GLN A 122 17.78 -8.93 -4.09
C GLN A 122 16.38 -8.38 -3.82
N ARG A 123 16.20 -7.56 -2.78
CA ARG A 123 14.89 -6.99 -2.40
C ARG A 123 14.33 -6.07 -3.48
N VAL A 124 15.18 -5.25 -4.12
CA VAL A 124 14.76 -4.39 -5.22
C VAL A 124 14.46 -5.23 -6.47
N GLY A 125 15.29 -6.22 -6.80
CA GLY A 125 15.08 -7.08 -7.98
C GLY A 125 13.83 -7.96 -7.92
N ALA A 126 13.39 -8.36 -6.74
CA ALA A 126 12.22 -9.23 -6.56
C ALA A 126 10.85 -8.50 -6.62
N ARG A 127 10.84 -7.15 -6.64
CA ARG A 127 9.60 -6.36 -6.60
C ARG A 127 9.07 -6.10 -8.02
N PRO A 128 7.86 -6.59 -8.38
CA PRO A 128 7.27 -6.35 -9.69
C PRO A 128 6.87 -4.88 -9.86
N GLY A 129 7.26 -4.24 -10.98
CA GLY A 129 6.78 -2.91 -11.40
C GLY A 129 7.63 -1.70 -10.99
N HIS A 130 8.94 -1.83 -10.79
CA HIS A 130 9.71 -0.76 -10.16
C HIS A 130 9.96 0.53 -10.95
N PHE A 131 9.78 1.64 -10.24
CA PHE A 131 10.11 3.03 -10.58
C PHE A 131 11.63 3.33 -10.59
N MET A 132 12.47 2.43 -10.06
CA MET A 132 13.94 2.58 -10.00
C MET A 132 14.68 1.33 -10.48
N PRO A 133 15.64 1.46 -11.42
CA PRO A 133 16.45 0.34 -11.86
C PRO A 133 17.44 -0.13 -10.78
N ILE A 134 17.75 -1.42 -10.81
CA ILE A 134 18.69 -2.10 -9.88
C ILE A 134 20.05 -1.40 -9.85
N SER A 135 20.49 -0.82 -10.97
CA SER A 135 21.75 -0.08 -11.10
C SER A 135 21.89 1.12 -10.16
N LEU A 136 20.79 1.67 -9.63
CA LEU A 136 20.86 2.77 -8.67
C LEU A 136 21.18 2.34 -7.25
N VAL A 137 21.01 1.05 -6.91
CA VAL A 137 21.39 0.53 -5.58
C VAL A 137 22.89 0.74 -5.35
N ASP A 138 23.72 0.40 -6.32
CA ASP A 138 25.18 0.57 -6.24
C ASP A 138 25.58 2.03 -5.99
N SER A 139 24.96 2.95 -6.73
CA SER A 139 25.21 4.39 -6.55
C SER A 139 24.81 4.90 -5.17
N GLN A 140 23.76 4.34 -4.57
CA GLN A 140 23.31 4.73 -3.24
C GLN A 140 24.24 4.23 -2.14
N PHE A 141 24.76 3.01 -2.26
CA PHE A 141 25.80 2.50 -1.36
C PHE A 141 27.09 3.32 -1.47
N ALA A 142 27.49 3.70 -2.69
CA ALA A 142 28.64 4.58 -2.89
C ALA A 142 28.44 6.00 -2.31
N THR A 143 27.19 6.45 -2.24
CA THR A 143 26.81 7.77 -1.69
C THR A 143 26.59 7.74 -0.17
N LEU A 144 26.36 6.56 0.42
CA LEU A 144 26.03 6.41 1.83
C LEU A 144 27.23 6.74 2.71
N GLU A 145 27.12 7.83 3.46
CA GLU A 145 28.01 8.16 4.57
C GLU A 145 27.36 7.64 5.85
N ALA A 146 27.94 6.60 6.45
CA ALA A 146 27.37 5.94 7.63
C ALA A 146 27.10 6.96 8.76
N PRO A 147 25.86 7.05 9.27
CA PRO A 147 25.49 8.04 10.29
C PRO A 147 25.91 7.61 11.71
N ALA A 148 26.70 6.54 11.84
CA ALA A 148 27.15 6.03 13.12
C ALA A 148 27.98 7.08 13.87
N GLY A 149 27.61 7.36 15.12
CA GLY A 149 28.27 8.37 15.96
C GLY A 149 27.72 9.79 15.80
N GLU A 150 26.76 10.03 14.89
CA GLU A 150 26.02 11.29 14.88
C GLU A 150 25.02 11.35 16.06
N PRO A 151 24.74 12.56 16.59
CA PRO A 151 23.76 12.71 17.66
C PRO A 151 22.35 12.33 17.18
N GLN A 152 21.56 11.76 18.08
CA GLN A 152 20.15 11.40 17.84
C GLN A 152 19.97 10.46 16.63
N VAL A 153 20.90 9.52 16.46
CA VAL A 153 20.80 8.46 15.44
C VAL A 153 20.72 7.09 16.11
N LEU A 154 19.67 6.34 15.80
CA LEU A 154 19.56 4.91 16.09
C LEU A 154 19.86 4.13 14.81
N THR A 155 20.82 3.19 14.84
CA THR A 155 21.07 2.28 13.71
C THR A 155 20.47 0.92 14.02
N LEU A 156 19.69 0.37 13.09
CA LEU A 156 19.03 -0.93 13.21
C LEU A 156 19.32 -1.78 11.98
N ASP A 157 19.41 -3.10 12.17
CA ASP A 157 19.57 -4.06 11.08
C ASP A 157 18.23 -4.28 10.37
N ALA A 158 18.15 -3.88 9.09
CA ALA A 158 16.96 -4.03 8.25
C ALA A 158 16.62 -5.48 7.88
N ALA A 159 17.45 -6.46 8.27
CA ALA A 159 17.13 -7.88 8.20
C ALA A 159 16.22 -8.34 9.36
N ALA A 160 16.15 -7.58 10.46
CA ALA A 160 15.24 -7.87 11.56
C ALA A 160 13.78 -7.79 11.12
N SER A 161 12.89 -8.44 11.89
CA SER A 161 11.46 -8.37 11.63
C SER A 161 10.95 -6.94 11.82
N ARG A 162 9.92 -6.57 11.06
CA ARG A 162 9.26 -5.27 11.17
C ARG A 162 8.81 -4.97 12.60
N GLU A 163 8.31 -5.98 13.30
CA GLU A 163 7.83 -5.86 14.68
C GLU A 163 8.96 -5.55 15.66
N ALA A 164 10.13 -6.20 15.50
CA ALA A 164 11.31 -5.91 16.30
C ALA A 164 11.82 -4.48 16.04
N LEU A 165 11.93 -4.09 14.76
CA LEU A 165 12.33 -2.74 14.37
C LEU A 165 11.39 -1.68 14.97
N LEU A 166 10.08 -1.88 14.90
CA LEU A 166 9.10 -0.95 15.48
C LEU A 166 9.18 -0.87 17.00
N ALA A 167 9.37 -2.00 17.67
CA ALA A 167 9.53 -2.03 19.12
C ALA A 167 10.77 -1.24 19.55
N ASP A 168 11.90 -1.46 18.88
CA ASP A 168 13.17 -0.78 19.15
C ASP A 168 13.08 0.73 18.89
N ILE A 169 12.45 1.14 17.78
CA ILE A 169 12.22 2.56 17.46
C ILE A 169 11.35 3.19 18.54
N CYS A 170 10.21 2.60 18.88
CA CYS A 170 9.31 3.13 19.91
C CYS A 170 9.99 3.21 21.28
N ALA A 171 10.79 2.20 21.66
CA ALA A 171 11.53 2.20 22.91
C ALA A 171 12.60 3.29 22.94
N TRP A 172 13.28 3.54 21.82
CA TRP A 172 14.27 4.61 21.70
C TRP A 172 13.62 6.00 21.78
N LEU A 173 12.52 6.23 21.07
CA LEU A 173 11.78 7.50 21.12
C LEU A 173 11.30 7.85 22.54
N ARG A 174 11.00 6.84 23.38
CA ARG A 174 10.57 7.05 24.78
C ARG A 174 11.70 7.46 25.72
N ARG A 175 12.96 7.10 25.43
CA ARG A 175 14.10 7.38 26.31
C ARG A 175 14.43 8.88 26.39
N ASP A 176 14.09 9.63 25.35
CA ASP A 176 14.37 11.07 25.27
C ASP A 176 13.24 11.95 25.84
N LEU A 177 12.25 11.36 26.54
CA LEU A 177 11.21 12.09 27.26
C LEU A 177 11.70 12.48 28.66
N PRO A 178 11.54 13.74 29.09
CA PRO A 178 11.68 14.08 30.50
C PRO A 178 10.62 13.32 31.31
N GLU A 179 11.05 12.58 32.33
CA GLU A 179 10.18 11.79 33.20
C GLU A 179 9.11 12.68 33.87
N ALA A 180 7.87 12.55 33.42
CA ALA A 180 6.71 13.05 34.16
C ALA A 180 6.21 11.93 35.08
N GLY A 181 6.62 12.00 36.35
CA GLY A 181 5.83 11.54 37.51
C GLY A 181 5.47 10.06 37.62
N SER A 182 6.20 9.36 38.48
CA SER A 182 5.88 8.05 39.05
C SER A 182 4.42 7.93 39.53
N GLY A 183 3.72 6.88 39.09
CA GLY A 183 2.47 6.39 39.66
C GLY A 183 2.38 4.88 39.49
N ALA A 184 2.29 4.18 40.61
CA ALA A 184 2.42 2.73 40.75
C ALA A 184 1.24 1.92 40.17
N ASP A 185 1.50 0.61 40.09
CA ASP A 185 0.55 -0.52 40.06
C ASP A 185 -0.27 -0.78 38.79
N ALA A 186 0.12 -1.80 38.02
CA ALA A 186 -0.65 -3.04 37.94
C ALA A 186 0.07 -4.06 37.05
N ALA A 187 0.43 -5.19 37.67
CA ALA A 187 0.93 -6.37 37.00
C ALA A 187 -0.17 -7.08 36.19
N GLY A 188 0.25 -7.70 35.08
CA GLY A 188 -0.30 -8.95 34.58
C GLY A 188 -1.49 -8.88 33.62
N SER A 189 -1.21 -9.06 32.32
CA SER A 189 -1.67 -10.24 31.57
C SER A 189 -1.26 -10.12 30.11
N THR A 190 -0.34 -10.98 29.68
CA THR A 190 -0.03 -11.25 28.28
C THR A 190 -1.25 -11.86 27.60
N THR A 191 -1.90 -11.10 26.73
CA THR A 191 -2.85 -11.63 25.74
C THR A 191 -2.13 -11.63 24.40
N GLU A 192 -1.84 -12.81 23.87
CA GLU A 192 -1.39 -13.04 22.50
C GLU A 192 -2.39 -12.36 21.54
N ILE A 193 -1.93 -11.34 20.82
CA ILE A 193 -2.68 -10.71 19.73
C ILE A 193 -2.21 -11.35 18.43
N ASP A 194 -3.02 -12.27 17.94
CA ASP A 194 -2.96 -12.87 16.62
C ASP A 194 -3.23 -11.77 15.55
N SER A 195 -2.17 -11.05 15.16
CA SER A 195 -2.21 -9.91 14.21
C SER A 195 -1.75 -10.31 12.80
N ALA A 196 -1.88 -11.58 12.43
CA ALA A 196 -1.35 -12.09 11.17
C ALA A 196 -2.08 -11.64 9.89
N ASN A 197 -3.11 -10.78 9.95
CA ASN A 197 -4.02 -10.59 8.80
C ASN A 197 -4.57 -9.18 8.57
N HIS A 198 -3.85 -8.09 8.85
CA HIS A 198 -4.27 -6.75 8.37
C HIS A 198 -3.25 -6.18 7.37
N ALA A 199 -3.45 -6.56 6.11
CA ALA A 199 -2.81 -5.93 4.96
C ALA A 199 -3.14 -4.43 4.93
N ALA A 200 -2.13 -3.61 4.69
CA ALA A 200 -2.28 -2.17 4.51
C ALA A 200 -3.27 -1.88 3.37
N GLN A 201 -4.38 -1.21 3.68
CA GLN A 201 -5.36 -0.76 2.68
C GLN A 201 -4.76 0.39 1.86
N LEU A 202 -4.21 0.07 0.69
CA LEU A 202 -3.77 1.03 -0.33
C LEU A 202 -4.95 1.53 -1.21
N GLY A 203 -6.16 1.59 -0.65
CA GLY A 203 -7.37 1.95 -1.37
C GLY A 203 -8.13 3.13 -0.80
N ALA A 204 -9.07 3.68 -1.58
CA ALA A 204 -10.09 4.58 -1.04
C ALA A 204 -10.89 3.88 0.09
N ASP A 205 -11.51 4.67 0.99
CA ASP A 205 -12.35 4.15 2.07
C ASP A 205 -13.26 3.02 1.57
N PRO A 206 -13.33 1.88 2.29
CA PRO A 206 -14.15 0.75 1.87
C PRO A 206 -15.58 1.21 1.59
N ILE A 207 -16.16 0.76 0.47
CA ILE A 207 -17.44 1.26 -0.04
C ILE A 207 -18.59 1.06 0.98
N TYR A 208 -18.47 0.05 1.88
CA TYR A 208 -19.37 -0.20 3.01
C TYR A 208 -18.66 -0.86 4.20
N GLU A 209 -19.10 -0.56 5.42
CA GLU A 209 -18.63 -1.18 6.66
C GLU A 209 -19.71 -2.09 7.29
N GLY A 210 -19.32 -3.23 7.90
CA GLY A 210 -20.24 -4.06 8.68
C GLY A 210 -20.04 -5.58 8.62
N ARG A 211 -21.01 -6.34 9.16
CA ARG A 211 -20.99 -7.82 9.19
C ARG A 211 -21.07 -8.45 7.79
N LEU A 212 -21.85 -7.85 6.89
CA LEU A 212 -22.00 -8.33 5.51
C LEU A 212 -20.69 -8.19 4.72
N ALA A 213 -19.93 -7.10 4.92
CA ALA A 213 -18.64 -6.91 4.29
C ALA A 213 -17.62 -8.00 4.72
N ARG A 214 -17.53 -8.29 6.03
CA ARG A 214 -16.65 -9.35 6.55
C ARG A 214 -17.06 -10.75 6.11
N LEU A 215 -18.36 -11.01 5.98
CA LEU A 215 -18.85 -12.28 5.45
C LEU A 215 -18.47 -12.44 3.98
N PHE A 216 -18.70 -11.41 3.17
CA PHE A 216 -18.32 -11.39 1.76
C PHE A 216 -16.81 -11.62 1.58
N ASP A 217 -15.97 -10.94 2.36
CA ASP A 217 -14.51 -11.14 2.37
C ASP A 217 -14.10 -12.58 2.58
N ARG A 218 -14.62 -13.18 3.66
CA ARG A 218 -14.25 -14.56 4.01
C ARG A 218 -14.68 -15.53 2.93
N LEU A 219 -15.83 -15.29 2.31
CA LEU A 219 -16.32 -16.10 1.20
C LEU A 219 -15.44 -15.93 -0.05
N THR A 220 -15.11 -14.69 -0.45
CA THR A 220 -14.29 -14.44 -1.64
C THR A 220 -12.85 -14.91 -1.43
N ASP A 221 -12.24 -14.60 -0.28
CA ASP A 221 -10.86 -14.99 0.02
C ASP A 221 -10.74 -16.50 0.17
N GLY A 222 -11.70 -17.15 0.84
CA GLY A 222 -11.78 -18.61 0.94
C GLY A 222 -11.95 -19.29 -0.42
N LEU A 223 -12.80 -18.72 -1.29
CA LEU A 223 -12.98 -19.22 -2.66
C LEU A 223 -11.70 -19.05 -3.49
N MET A 224 -11.05 -17.89 -3.44
CA MET A 224 -9.78 -17.65 -4.15
C MET A 224 -8.69 -18.63 -3.68
N ALA A 225 -8.52 -18.81 -2.37
CA ALA A 225 -7.56 -19.75 -1.81
C ALA A 225 -7.85 -21.19 -2.27
N THR A 226 -9.12 -21.59 -2.27
CA THR A 226 -9.55 -22.93 -2.73
C THR A 226 -9.26 -23.12 -4.23
N LEU A 227 -9.59 -22.14 -5.06
CA LEU A 227 -9.33 -22.19 -6.51
C LEU A 227 -7.83 -22.22 -6.82
N MET A 228 -7.03 -21.42 -6.11
CA MET A 228 -5.59 -21.41 -6.26
C MET A 228 -4.97 -22.74 -5.84
N ALA A 229 -5.37 -23.30 -4.69
CA ALA A 229 -4.92 -24.61 -4.23
C ALA A 229 -5.30 -25.72 -5.23
N PHE A 230 -6.55 -25.70 -5.73
CA PHE A 230 -7.00 -26.63 -6.76
C PHE A 230 -6.13 -26.53 -8.03
N MET A 231 -5.84 -25.32 -8.50
CA MET A 231 -5.02 -25.10 -9.69
C MET A 231 -3.58 -25.61 -9.49
N VAL A 232 -2.97 -25.33 -8.34
CA VAL A 232 -1.63 -25.83 -8.00
C VAL A 232 -1.62 -27.35 -7.97
N LEU A 233 -2.60 -27.98 -7.32
CA LEU A 233 -2.70 -29.44 -7.25
C LEU A 233 -2.96 -30.06 -8.63
N ALA A 234 -3.83 -29.48 -9.45
CA ALA A 234 -4.13 -29.97 -10.78
C ALA A 234 -2.91 -29.90 -11.70
N VAL A 235 -2.19 -28.77 -11.70
CA VAL A 235 -0.96 -28.59 -12.49
C VAL A 235 0.13 -29.52 -11.98
N PHE A 236 0.35 -29.59 -10.66
CA PHE A 236 1.35 -30.47 -10.07
C PHE A 236 1.07 -31.94 -10.39
N ALA A 237 -0.17 -32.40 -10.20
CA ALA A 237 -0.56 -33.76 -10.53
C ALA A 237 -0.31 -34.07 -12.01
N ASN A 238 -0.65 -33.15 -12.91
CA ASN A 238 -0.40 -33.32 -14.34
C ASN A 238 1.10 -33.39 -14.68
N VAL A 239 1.94 -32.58 -14.00
CA VAL A 239 3.40 -32.62 -14.14
C VAL A 239 3.93 -33.98 -13.67
N VAL A 240 3.52 -34.45 -12.49
CA VAL A 240 3.92 -35.77 -11.96
C VAL A 240 3.48 -36.90 -12.89
N LEU A 241 2.22 -36.90 -13.32
CA LEU A 241 1.69 -37.86 -14.30
C LEU A 241 2.57 -37.89 -15.57
N ARG A 242 2.89 -36.72 -16.10
CA ARG A 242 3.65 -36.60 -17.34
C ARG A 242 5.09 -37.09 -17.21
N TYR A 243 5.78 -36.76 -16.12
CA TYR A 243 7.21 -37.07 -15.97
C TYR A 243 7.48 -38.40 -15.27
N ALA A 244 6.65 -38.83 -14.31
CA ALA A 244 6.84 -40.07 -13.56
C ALA A 244 6.18 -41.28 -14.24
N PHE A 245 5.05 -41.08 -14.92
CA PHE A 245 4.27 -42.16 -15.52
C PHE A 245 4.23 -42.11 -17.05
N GLY A 246 4.80 -41.06 -17.66
CA GLY A 246 4.82 -40.89 -19.13
C GLY A 246 3.47 -40.56 -19.74
N THR A 247 2.44 -40.29 -18.91
CA THR A 247 1.06 -40.02 -19.35
C THR A 247 0.64 -38.62 -18.90
N GLY A 248 0.05 -37.79 -19.76
CA GLY A 248 -0.51 -36.49 -19.36
C GLY A 248 -2.03 -36.53 -19.36
N TRP A 249 -2.67 -35.73 -18.51
CA TRP A 249 -4.13 -35.53 -18.57
C TRP A 249 -4.46 -34.13 -19.05
N ALA A 250 -4.93 -34.02 -20.30
CA ALA A 250 -5.29 -32.75 -20.92
C ALA A 250 -6.40 -31.99 -20.17
N GLY A 251 -7.21 -32.68 -19.36
CA GLY A 251 -8.25 -32.04 -18.56
C GLY A 251 -7.70 -31.16 -17.43
N ALA A 252 -6.47 -31.40 -16.97
CA ALA A 252 -5.84 -30.54 -15.95
C ALA A 252 -5.60 -29.13 -16.49
N GLU A 253 -5.25 -28.98 -17.78
CA GLU A 253 -5.04 -27.68 -18.41
C GLU A 253 -6.37 -26.92 -18.57
N GLU A 254 -7.42 -27.60 -19.05
CA GLU A 254 -8.76 -27.01 -19.19
C GLU A 254 -9.33 -26.57 -17.83
N LEU A 255 -9.24 -27.42 -16.80
CA LEU A 255 -9.75 -27.10 -15.46
C LEU A 255 -8.97 -25.98 -14.78
N SER A 256 -7.64 -25.93 -14.98
CA SER A 256 -6.82 -24.84 -14.46
C SER A 256 -7.17 -23.50 -15.13
N ARG A 257 -7.45 -23.51 -16.44
CA ARG A 257 -7.92 -22.32 -17.17
C ARG A 257 -9.29 -21.86 -16.68
N LEU A 258 -10.21 -22.80 -16.44
CA LEU A 258 -11.52 -22.49 -15.87
C LEU A 258 -11.38 -21.90 -14.46
N ALA A 259 -10.59 -22.53 -13.58
CA ALA A 259 -10.33 -22.03 -12.23
C ALA A 259 -9.68 -20.65 -12.23
N PHE A 260 -8.76 -20.39 -13.18
CA PHE A 260 -8.14 -19.08 -13.35
C PHE A 260 -9.15 -17.99 -13.73
N VAL A 261 -10.10 -18.28 -14.63
CA VAL A 261 -11.18 -17.33 -14.97
C VAL A 261 -11.97 -16.97 -13.72
N TRP A 262 -12.37 -17.96 -12.91
CA TRP A 262 -13.07 -17.71 -11.65
C TRP A 262 -12.22 -16.88 -10.68
N LEU A 263 -10.93 -17.20 -10.52
CA LEU A 263 -10.01 -16.48 -9.66
C LEU A 263 -9.89 -15.00 -10.03
N VAL A 264 -9.75 -14.70 -11.33
CA VAL A 264 -9.64 -13.31 -11.82
C VAL A 264 -10.91 -12.51 -11.50
N PHE A 265 -12.09 -13.05 -11.79
CA PHE A 265 -13.35 -12.31 -11.58
C PHE A 265 -13.73 -12.17 -10.10
N VAL A 266 -13.47 -13.20 -9.28
CA VAL A 266 -13.62 -13.09 -7.81
C VAL A 266 -12.62 -12.10 -7.24
N GLY A 267 -11.39 -12.08 -7.75
CA GLY A 267 -10.34 -11.14 -7.36
C GLY A 267 -10.70 -9.69 -7.68
N VAL A 268 -11.24 -9.40 -8.87
CA VAL A 268 -11.72 -8.05 -9.24
C VAL A 268 -12.84 -7.58 -8.31
N ALA A 269 -13.81 -8.46 -8.01
CA ALA A 269 -14.89 -8.13 -7.08
C ALA A 269 -14.38 -7.84 -5.66
N SER A 270 -13.38 -8.59 -5.18
CA SER A 270 -12.75 -8.36 -3.86
C SER A 270 -11.92 -7.07 -3.84
N SER A 271 -11.14 -6.81 -4.88
CA SER A 271 -10.21 -5.66 -4.98
C SER A 271 -10.93 -4.31 -5.10
N MET A 272 -12.04 -4.25 -5.86
CA MET A 272 -12.93 -3.09 -5.92
C MET A 272 -13.37 -2.61 -4.54
N ARG A 273 -13.71 -3.57 -3.68
CA ARG A 273 -14.26 -3.30 -2.35
C ARG A 273 -13.19 -2.77 -1.38
N ARG A 274 -11.94 -3.20 -1.55
CA ARG A 274 -10.78 -2.71 -0.81
C ARG A 274 -10.30 -1.33 -1.29
N GLY A 275 -10.95 -0.77 -2.32
CA GLY A 275 -10.61 0.53 -2.88
C GLY A 275 -9.30 0.52 -3.67
N GLU A 276 -8.75 -0.66 -3.98
CA GLU A 276 -7.44 -0.87 -4.61
C GLU A 276 -7.42 -0.52 -6.11
N LEU A 277 -8.59 -0.25 -6.71
CA LEU A 277 -8.65 0.28 -8.06
C LEU A 277 -8.16 1.73 -8.06
N MET A 278 -7.02 1.95 -8.72
CA MET A 278 -6.35 3.23 -8.76
C MET A 278 -7.29 4.34 -9.25
N THR A 279 -7.60 5.28 -8.36
CA THR A 279 -8.20 6.56 -8.72
C THR A 279 -7.07 7.55 -9.01
N PHE A 280 -7.04 8.15 -10.19
CA PHE A 280 -6.04 9.14 -10.57
C PHE A 280 -6.29 10.50 -9.87
N ARG A 281 -5.95 10.57 -8.58
CA ARG A 281 -6.18 11.77 -7.73
C ARG A 281 -5.38 12.99 -8.19
N MET A 282 -4.16 12.80 -8.71
CA MET A 282 -3.27 13.90 -9.13
C MET A 282 -3.85 14.80 -10.23
N ILE A 283 -4.62 14.25 -11.16
CA ILE A 283 -5.24 15.03 -12.25
C ILE A 283 -6.56 15.64 -11.77
N ARG A 284 -7.32 14.89 -10.96
CA ARG A 284 -8.60 15.34 -10.41
C ARG A 284 -8.44 16.55 -9.50
N ASP A 285 -7.45 16.54 -8.62
CA ASP A 285 -7.28 17.55 -7.57
C ASP A 285 -6.84 18.92 -8.12
N ARG A 286 -6.53 19.01 -9.43
CA ARG A 286 -6.22 20.26 -10.14
C ARG A 286 -7.47 21.07 -10.53
N PHE A 287 -8.65 20.45 -10.55
CA PHE A 287 -9.90 21.08 -10.98
C PHE A 287 -10.72 21.64 -9.80
N PRO A 288 -11.56 22.67 -10.01
CA PRO A 288 -12.48 23.16 -8.97
C PRO A 288 -13.48 22.08 -8.54
N GLN A 289 -13.96 22.14 -7.28
CA GLN A 289 -14.78 21.09 -6.65
C GLN A 289 -16.04 20.69 -7.45
N SER A 290 -16.64 21.62 -8.18
CA SER A 290 -17.79 21.36 -9.06
C SER A 290 -17.41 20.51 -10.28
N ALA A 291 -16.26 20.78 -10.88
CA ALA A 291 -15.74 20.02 -12.01
C ALA A 291 -15.26 18.63 -11.58
N GLN A 292 -14.69 18.49 -10.38
CA GLN A 292 -14.32 17.18 -9.83
C GLN A 292 -15.54 16.28 -9.66
N ARG A 293 -16.65 16.81 -9.13
CA ARG A 293 -17.91 16.05 -8.99
C ARG A 293 -18.49 15.62 -10.33
N LEU A 294 -18.44 16.48 -11.34
CA LEU A 294 -18.92 16.14 -12.68
C LEU A 294 -18.06 15.05 -13.30
N LEU A 295 -16.73 15.16 -13.19
CA LEU A 295 -15.78 14.18 -13.70
C LEU A 295 -15.94 12.83 -13.00
N ASP A 296 -16.00 12.81 -11.67
CA ASP A 296 -16.19 11.58 -10.89
C ASP A 296 -17.56 10.94 -11.20
N SER A 297 -18.60 11.75 -11.39
CA SER A 297 -19.93 11.24 -11.81
C SER A 297 -19.88 10.61 -13.20
N LEU A 298 -19.19 11.24 -14.15
CA LEU A 298 -19.02 10.72 -15.50
C LEU A 298 -18.23 9.41 -15.50
N SER A 299 -17.16 9.34 -14.70
CA SER A 299 -16.36 8.12 -14.54
C SER A 299 -17.18 6.97 -13.96
N TRP A 300 -17.93 7.19 -12.88
CA TRP A 300 -18.80 6.15 -12.30
C TRP A 300 -19.92 5.73 -13.25
N LEU A 301 -20.48 6.65 -14.02
CA LEU A 301 -21.50 6.36 -15.02
C LEU A 301 -20.92 5.54 -16.19
N LEU A 302 -19.71 5.86 -16.65
CA LEU A 302 -19.00 5.08 -17.66
C LEU A 302 -18.72 3.66 -17.17
N VAL A 303 -18.22 3.51 -15.93
CA VAL A 303 -17.95 2.20 -15.32
C VAL A 303 -19.24 1.39 -15.18
N ALA A 304 -20.32 2.00 -14.71
CA ALA A 304 -21.62 1.34 -14.60
C ALA A 304 -22.14 0.90 -15.98
N GLY A 305 -22.08 1.79 -16.99
CA GLY A 305 -22.51 1.48 -18.36
C GLY A 305 -21.71 0.35 -18.99
N ALA A 306 -20.37 0.41 -18.91
CA ALA A 306 -19.49 -0.63 -19.43
C ALA A 306 -19.74 -1.98 -18.73
N SER A 307 -19.91 -1.96 -17.40
CA SER A 307 -20.19 -3.17 -16.62
C SER A 307 -21.56 -3.78 -16.97
N LEU A 308 -22.59 -2.95 -17.19
CA LEU A 308 -23.91 -3.43 -17.62
C LEU A 308 -23.88 -4.04 -19.04
N LEU A 309 -23.14 -3.43 -19.97
CA LEU A 309 -22.94 -3.98 -21.31
C LEU A 309 -22.20 -5.32 -21.27
N ALA A 310 -21.14 -5.42 -20.45
CA ALA A 310 -20.41 -6.67 -20.25
C ALA A 310 -21.28 -7.74 -19.57
N ALA A 311 -22.10 -7.37 -18.58
CA ALA A 311 -23.06 -8.27 -17.95
C ALA A 311 -24.11 -8.77 -18.95
N TRP A 312 -24.63 -7.90 -19.80
CA TRP A 312 -25.52 -8.29 -20.89
C TRP A 312 -24.85 -9.30 -21.82
N GLY A 313 -23.64 -9.02 -22.29
CA GLY A 313 -22.90 -9.93 -23.16
C GLY A 313 -22.65 -11.29 -22.52
N ALA A 314 -22.26 -11.30 -21.23
CA ALA A 314 -22.08 -12.53 -20.47
C ALA A 314 -23.39 -13.31 -20.31
N TRP A 315 -24.52 -12.62 -20.08
CA TRP A 315 -25.84 -13.24 -20.01
C TRP A 315 -26.21 -13.91 -21.33
N MET A 316 -25.99 -13.24 -22.48
CA MET A 316 -26.21 -13.85 -23.79
C MET A 316 -25.36 -15.12 -23.95
N GLN A 317 -24.07 -15.05 -23.59
CA GLN A 317 -23.18 -16.20 -23.68
C GLN A 317 -23.59 -17.36 -22.75
N VAL A 318 -24.14 -17.05 -21.56
CA VAL A 318 -24.72 -18.06 -20.65
C VAL A 318 -25.91 -18.76 -21.29
N GLN A 319 -26.83 -18.01 -21.91
CA GLN A 319 -28.01 -18.59 -22.57
C GLN A 319 -27.62 -19.51 -23.73
N PHE A 320 -26.64 -19.10 -24.56
CA PHE A 320 -26.15 -19.94 -25.66
C PHE A 320 -25.22 -21.08 -25.22
N GLY A 321 -24.55 -20.92 -24.08
CA GLY A 321 -23.50 -21.84 -23.65
C GLY A 321 -23.98 -23.18 -23.12
N TRP A 322 -25.27 -23.35 -22.79
CA TRP A 322 -25.80 -24.57 -22.15
C TRP A 322 -25.67 -25.81 -23.04
N GLY A 323 -25.79 -25.64 -24.36
CA GLY A 323 -25.63 -26.73 -25.33
C GLY A 323 -24.18 -26.99 -25.74
N ASN A 324 -23.23 -26.18 -25.28
CA ASN A 324 -21.82 -26.27 -25.66
C ASN A 324 -20.99 -26.84 -24.50
N HIS A 325 -20.23 -27.89 -24.77
CA HIS A 325 -19.37 -28.56 -23.78
C HIS A 325 -17.89 -28.40 -24.14
N SER A 326 -17.02 -28.43 -23.13
CA SER A 326 -15.57 -28.37 -23.31
C SER A 326 -15.06 -29.60 -24.05
N THR A 327 -13.96 -29.45 -24.78
CA THR A 327 -13.44 -30.47 -25.68
C THR A 327 -12.85 -31.68 -24.98
N VAL A 328 -12.22 -31.49 -23.81
CA VAL A 328 -11.53 -32.58 -23.11
C VAL A 328 -12.33 -33.08 -21.90
N VAL A 329 -12.79 -32.18 -21.04
CA VAL A 329 -13.47 -32.55 -19.79
C VAL A 329 -14.98 -32.65 -19.96
N GLY A 330 -15.55 -32.04 -21.01
CA GLY A 330 -16.98 -32.11 -21.31
C GLY A 330 -17.85 -31.25 -20.38
N TYR A 331 -17.28 -30.28 -19.67
CA TYR A 331 -18.08 -29.39 -18.81
C TYR A 331 -18.82 -28.34 -19.65
N PRO A 332 -20.00 -27.84 -19.23
CA PRO A 332 -20.71 -26.80 -19.95
C PRO A 332 -19.93 -25.49 -20.00
N VAL A 333 -19.73 -24.91 -21.18
CA VAL A 333 -18.96 -23.66 -21.37
C VAL A 333 -19.54 -22.49 -20.56
N VAL A 334 -20.83 -22.56 -20.20
CA VAL A 334 -21.51 -21.65 -19.26
C VAL A 334 -20.71 -21.43 -17.97
N LEU A 335 -20.05 -22.46 -17.45
CA LEU A 335 -19.28 -22.36 -16.21
C LEU A 335 -18.16 -21.32 -16.27
N ALA A 336 -17.64 -21.00 -17.45
CA ALA A 336 -16.66 -19.93 -17.62
C ALA A 336 -17.29 -18.52 -17.67
N MET A 337 -18.58 -18.42 -17.99
CA MET A 337 -19.29 -17.15 -18.20
C MET A 337 -20.08 -16.69 -16.98
N VAL A 338 -20.49 -17.62 -16.12
CA VAL A 338 -21.14 -17.32 -14.83
C VAL A 338 -20.34 -16.36 -13.95
N PRO A 339 -19.02 -16.55 -13.69
CA PRO A 339 -18.27 -15.62 -12.84
C PRO A 339 -18.12 -14.24 -13.48
N VAL A 340 -18.04 -14.17 -14.81
CA VAL A 340 -18.02 -12.90 -15.57
C VAL A 340 -19.32 -12.12 -15.30
N LEU A 341 -20.47 -12.77 -15.50
CA LEU A 341 -21.78 -12.17 -15.29
C LEU A 341 -21.96 -11.70 -13.84
N ALA A 342 -21.61 -12.56 -12.87
CA ALA A 342 -21.72 -12.24 -11.46
C ALA A 342 -20.82 -11.05 -11.07
N CYS A 343 -19.57 -11.02 -11.54
CA CYS A 343 -18.67 -9.90 -11.29
C CYS A 343 -19.20 -8.60 -11.92
N MET A 344 -19.58 -8.62 -13.21
CA MET A 344 -20.02 -7.43 -13.92
C MET A 344 -21.31 -6.82 -13.34
N THR A 345 -22.23 -7.67 -12.85
CA THR A 345 -23.44 -7.18 -12.16
C THR A 345 -23.09 -6.54 -10.81
N VAL A 346 -22.20 -7.14 -10.01
CA VAL A 346 -21.71 -6.53 -8.77
C VAL A 346 -21.01 -5.21 -9.02
N LEU A 347 -20.13 -5.14 -10.03
CA LEU A 347 -19.45 -3.92 -10.45
C LEU A 347 -20.42 -2.79 -10.82
N ALA A 348 -21.45 -3.11 -11.61
CA ALA A 348 -22.48 -2.15 -11.99
C ALA A 348 -23.24 -1.61 -10.76
N VAL A 349 -23.65 -2.50 -9.84
CA VAL A 349 -24.34 -2.10 -8.61
C VAL A 349 -23.45 -1.20 -7.74
N LEU A 350 -22.20 -1.57 -7.53
CA LEU A 350 -21.27 -0.79 -6.72
C LEU A 350 -20.99 0.60 -7.35
N ALA A 351 -20.80 0.66 -8.67
CA ALA A 351 -20.60 1.93 -9.37
C ALA A 351 -21.82 2.86 -9.24
N LEU A 352 -23.03 2.32 -9.34
CA LEU A 352 -24.26 3.09 -9.13
C LEU A 352 -24.41 3.60 -7.69
N VAL A 353 -24.04 2.79 -6.69
CA VAL A 353 -24.09 3.27 -5.31
C VAL A 353 -23.02 4.31 -5.02
N GLN A 354 -21.80 4.16 -5.57
CA GLN A 354 -20.78 5.21 -5.46
C GLN A 354 -21.24 6.51 -6.11
N LEU A 355 -21.89 6.45 -7.26
CA LEU A 355 -22.51 7.61 -7.90
C LEU A 355 -23.57 8.25 -6.98
N ILE A 356 -24.47 7.47 -6.39
CA ILE A 356 -25.49 7.99 -5.46
C ILE A 356 -24.82 8.62 -4.21
N ASN A 357 -23.80 7.96 -3.65
CA ASN A 357 -23.09 8.43 -2.46
C ASN A 357 -22.31 9.73 -2.72
N LEU A 358 -21.74 9.90 -3.92
CA LEU A 358 -21.05 11.12 -4.34
C LEU A 358 -21.98 12.34 -4.27
N TRP A 359 -23.25 12.17 -4.65
CA TRP A 359 -24.25 13.24 -4.62
C TRP A 359 -24.96 13.39 -3.28
N ARG A 360 -25.01 12.33 -2.45
CA ARG A 360 -25.56 12.38 -1.08
C ARG A 360 -24.61 13.02 -0.07
N ARG A 361 -23.30 12.93 -0.27
CA ARG A 361 -22.32 13.65 0.56
C ARG A 361 -22.45 15.15 0.27
N ALA A 362 -23.06 15.90 1.19
CA ALA A 362 -23.05 17.36 1.14
C ALA A 362 -21.59 17.85 0.95
N PRO A 363 -21.34 18.94 0.19
CA PRO A 363 -20.04 19.57 0.22
C PRO A 363 -19.69 19.80 1.69
N GLN A 364 -18.60 19.19 2.16
CA GLN A 364 -17.97 19.65 3.39
C GLN A 364 -17.63 21.12 3.10
N ALA A 365 -18.49 22.02 3.60
CA ALA A 365 -18.12 23.41 3.76
C ALA A 365 -16.79 23.37 4.50
N SER A 366 -15.79 24.00 3.91
CA SER A 366 -14.49 24.21 4.52
C SER A 366 -14.67 24.62 5.98
N LEU A 367 -14.39 23.72 6.92
CA LEU A 367 -14.14 24.06 8.32
C LEU A 367 -12.76 24.74 8.43
N ALA A 368 -12.56 25.82 7.67
CA ALA A 368 -11.37 26.66 7.66
C ALA A 368 -11.71 28.16 7.85
N HIS A 369 -12.92 28.48 8.35
CA HIS A 369 -13.30 29.85 8.75
C HIS A 369 -14.09 29.94 10.06
N ALA A 370 -13.95 28.98 10.98
CA ALA A 370 -14.57 29.09 12.29
C ALA A 370 -13.64 28.58 13.40
N GLN A 371 -12.60 29.37 13.67
CA GLN A 371 -12.04 29.60 15.01
C GLN A 371 -10.91 30.64 14.90
N VAL A 372 -11.31 31.87 14.60
CA VAL A 372 -10.68 33.08 15.15
C VAL A 372 -11.76 33.68 16.04
N ASP A 373 -11.51 33.73 17.34
CA ASP A 373 -11.77 34.86 18.24
C ASP A 373 -11.09 34.60 19.59
#